data_AF-A0A946SVH3-F1
#
_entry.id   AF-A0A946SVH3-F1
#
_cell.length_a   1.000
_cell.length_b   1.000
_cell.length_c   1.000
_cell.angle_alpha   90.00
_cell.angle_beta   90.00
_cell.angle_gamma   90.00
#
_symmetry.space_group_name_H-M   'P 1'
#
loop_
_entity.id
_entity.type
_entity.pdbx_description
1 polymer ?
#
loop_
_entity_poly.entity_id
_entity_poly.type
_entity_poly.pdbx_seq_one_letter_code
_entity_poly.pdbx_strand_id
1 'polypeptide(L)'
;LNTDLVTDTVGYDEAAERGIARQSPVLLAQLVGIDGFEVITDETVSPPTLEPVTHTRFHKLDVVSEFFHTVASPAVAYLLLLIGMGLLVFELFTAGVGVAGVLGAGCFLLSTYGLGVLPTRWWGLALLVVAFLGYAIDIQTGVPRAWTVIGTIALVLGSLFLFDGTPISWITLLFGIVGTAVAMSAGMPAMVRTRFSTPTIGREWMIGEMGEAVEALGPNGTVTVRDAVWRARTNRATPIPVGAPIRVVGIEGLWLEVEPEEGGARDHRERSKNTQ
;
A
#
# COMPACT_ATOMS: atom_id res chain seq x y z
N LEU A 1 7.69 42.25 -24.83
CA LEU A 1 7.41 41.48 -23.61
C LEU A 1 7.24 40.03 -24.04
N ASN A 2 8.21 39.17 -23.72
CA ASN A 2 8.14 37.74 -24.04
C ASN A 2 6.92 37.14 -23.32
N THR A 3 5.88 36.80 -24.08
CA THR A 3 4.63 36.21 -23.61
C THR A 3 4.79 34.79 -23.08
N ASP A 4 5.89 34.13 -23.39
CA ASP A 4 6.15 32.73 -23.07
C ASP A 4 6.24 32.47 -21.55
N LEU A 5 6.67 33.46 -20.76
CA LEU A 5 6.75 33.35 -19.29
C LEU A 5 5.38 33.34 -18.59
N VAL A 6 4.31 33.66 -19.33
CA VAL A 6 2.94 33.62 -18.83
C VAL A 6 2.34 32.21 -18.99
N THR A 7 2.83 31.44 -19.97
CA THR A 7 2.26 30.15 -20.34
C THR A 7 3.16 28.97 -19.99
N ASP A 8 4.48 29.17 -19.92
CA ASP A 8 5.46 28.11 -19.69
C ASP A 8 6.41 28.45 -18.54
N THR A 9 6.90 27.41 -17.87
CA THR A 9 7.94 27.53 -16.86
C THR A 9 9.33 27.41 -17.48
N VAL A 10 10.27 28.20 -16.97
CA VAL A 10 11.68 28.18 -17.40
C VAL A 10 12.51 27.61 -16.27
N GLY A 11 13.43 26.69 -16.59
CA GLY A 11 14.40 26.18 -15.63
C GLY A 11 15.35 27.27 -15.13
N TYR A 12 16.05 27.04 -14.01
CA TYR A 12 16.97 28.03 -13.45
C TYR A 12 18.09 28.43 -14.41
N ASP A 13 18.72 27.46 -15.08
CA ASP A 13 19.82 27.72 -16.01
C ASP A 13 19.35 28.53 -17.22
N GLU A 14 18.20 28.17 -17.78
CA GLU A 14 17.58 28.88 -18.89
C GLU A 14 17.11 30.28 -18.47
N ALA A 15 16.57 30.43 -17.25
CA ALA A 15 16.24 31.74 -16.69
C ALA A 15 17.49 32.60 -16.50
N ALA A 16 18.64 32.00 -16.14
CA ALA A 16 19.91 32.70 -16.03
C ALA A 16 20.46 33.12 -17.40
N GLU A 17 20.40 32.24 -18.41
CA GLU A 17 20.77 32.56 -19.79
C GLU A 17 19.92 33.67 -20.39
N ARG A 18 18.62 33.68 -20.09
CA ARG A 18 17.68 34.73 -20.52
C ARG A 18 17.82 36.04 -19.74
N GLY A 19 18.74 36.12 -18.76
CA GLY A 19 18.96 37.29 -17.91
C GLY A 19 17.81 37.59 -16.93
N ILE A 20 16.91 36.62 -16.73
CA ILE A 20 15.78 36.71 -15.80
C ILE A 20 16.24 36.38 -14.38
N ALA A 21 17.08 35.35 -14.23
CA ALA A 21 17.71 34.98 -12.97
C ALA A 21 19.19 35.38 -12.97
N ARG A 22 19.77 35.64 -11.79
CA ARG A 22 21.21 35.90 -11.65
C ARG A 22 21.90 34.70 -11.01
N GLN A 23 23.06 34.33 -11.53
CA GLN A 23 23.96 33.40 -10.86
C GLN A 23 24.76 34.18 -9.81
N SER A 24 24.18 34.34 -8.62
CA SER A 24 24.88 34.89 -7.46
C SER A 24 24.96 33.83 -6.35
N PRO A 25 26.16 33.58 -5.79
CA PRO A 25 26.33 32.70 -4.63
C PRO A 25 25.81 33.34 -3.34
N VAL A 26 25.55 34.65 -3.32
CA VAL A 26 25.08 35.40 -2.15
C VAL A 26 23.59 35.70 -2.33
N LEU A 27 22.77 35.24 -1.38
CA LEU A 27 21.31 35.48 -1.33
C LEU A 27 20.97 36.96 -1.49
N LEU A 28 21.78 37.83 -0.89
CA LEU A 28 21.55 39.27 -0.92
C LEU A 28 21.67 39.86 -2.33
N ALA A 29 22.57 39.31 -3.14
CA ALA A 29 22.72 39.73 -4.52
C ALA A 29 21.57 39.27 -5.44
N GLN A 30 20.69 38.37 -4.96
CA GLN A 30 19.43 38.04 -5.64
C GLN A 30 18.34 39.11 -5.40
N LEU A 31 18.49 39.97 -4.39
CA LEU A 31 17.53 41.02 -4.07
C LEU A 31 17.74 42.30 -4.89
N VAL A 32 18.89 42.42 -5.57
CA VAL A 32 19.27 43.60 -6.36
C VAL A 32 18.29 43.79 -7.53
N GLY A 33 17.56 44.91 -7.53
CA GLY A 33 16.55 45.21 -8.55
C GLY A 33 15.13 44.83 -8.16
N ILE A 34 14.92 44.29 -6.95
CA ILE A 34 13.60 44.30 -6.32
C ILE A 34 13.28 45.74 -5.91
N ASP A 35 12.04 46.17 -6.14
CA ASP A 35 11.58 47.50 -5.79
C ASP A 35 11.77 47.75 -4.28
N GLY A 36 12.50 48.82 -3.93
CA GLY A 36 12.86 49.15 -2.55
C GLY A 36 14.13 48.50 -1.97
N PHE A 37 14.87 47.70 -2.74
CA PHE A 37 16.18 47.16 -2.32
C PHE A 37 17.33 47.93 -3.00
N GLU A 38 17.96 48.84 -2.26
CA GLU A 38 19.04 49.71 -2.74
C GLU A 38 20.43 49.16 -2.37
N VAL A 39 21.35 49.26 -3.33
CA VAL A 39 22.69 48.67 -3.25
C VAL A 39 23.69 49.64 -3.85
N ILE A 40 24.80 49.87 -3.16
CA ILE A 40 25.93 50.65 -3.69
C ILE A 40 26.96 49.66 -4.22
N THR A 41 27.49 49.94 -5.40
CA THR A 41 28.63 49.18 -5.94
C THR A 41 29.90 49.88 -5.47
N ASP A 42 30.67 49.21 -4.62
CA ASP A 42 31.99 49.67 -4.25
C ASP A 42 32.99 49.27 -5.34
N GLU A 43 33.36 50.25 -6.17
CA GLU A 43 34.35 50.11 -7.25
C GLU A 43 35.80 50.23 -6.74
N THR A 44 36.02 50.52 -5.45
CA THR A 44 37.37 50.65 -4.88
C THR A 44 38.04 49.29 -4.63
N VAL A 45 37.26 48.21 -4.61
CA VAL A 45 37.71 46.83 -4.45
C VAL A 45 37.60 46.10 -5.80
N SER A 46 38.60 45.28 -6.15
CA SER A 46 38.58 44.45 -7.37
C SER A 46 38.47 42.97 -7.00
N PRO A 47 37.39 42.26 -7.38
CA PRO A 47 36.25 42.72 -8.18
C PRO A 47 35.29 43.65 -7.40
N PRO A 48 34.48 44.49 -8.09
CA PRO A 48 33.52 45.38 -7.47
C PRO A 48 32.61 44.62 -6.51
N THR A 49 32.44 45.13 -5.30
CA THR A 49 31.63 44.48 -4.27
C THR A 49 30.31 45.23 -4.10
N LEU A 50 29.20 44.49 -4.00
CA LEU A 50 27.87 45.06 -3.80
C LEU A 50 27.59 45.20 -2.30
N GLU A 51 27.47 46.43 -1.82
CA GLU A 51 27.13 46.72 -0.43
C GLU A 51 25.64 47.12 -0.31
N PRO A 52 24.84 46.36 0.46
CA PRO A 52 23.43 46.68 0.68
C PRO A 52 23.28 47.94 1.53
N VAL A 53 22.54 48.93 1.05
CA VAL A 53 22.19 50.12 1.84
C VAL A 53 20.97 49.84 2.71
N THR A 54 20.07 48.98 2.22
CA THR A 54 18.84 48.60 2.92
C THR A 54 19.10 47.47 3.92
N HIS A 55 18.75 47.70 5.19
CA HIS A 55 18.86 46.67 6.23
C HIS A 55 17.76 45.61 6.05
N THR A 56 18.07 44.51 5.36
CA THR A 56 17.14 43.38 5.19
C THR A 56 16.90 42.63 6.50
N ARG A 57 15.63 42.43 6.84
CA ARG A 57 15.22 41.57 7.95
C ARG A 57 14.52 40.33 7.39
N PHE A 58 15.16 39.17 7.53
CA PHE A 58 14.53 37.91 7.19
C PHE A 58 13.52 37.54 8.27
N HIS A 59 12.26 37.36 7.87
CA HIS A 59 11.24 36.77 8.73
C HIS A 59 11.07 35.31 8.36
N LYS A 60 11.10 34.43 9.37
CA LYS A 60 10.68 33.04 9.18
C LYS A 60 9.18 33.02 8.93
N LEU A 61 8.72 32.10 8.08
CA LEU A 61 7.29 31.80 7.94
C LEU A 61 6.69 31.47 9.31
N ASP A 62 5.45 31.91 9.53
CA ASP A 62 4.67 31.46 10.68
C ASP A 62 4.40 29.94 10.56
N VAL A 63 4.15 29.27 11.68
CA VAL A 63 4.04 27.80 11.78
C VAL A 63 3.03 27.23 10.77
N VAL A 64 1.89 27.90 10.60
CA VAL A 64 0.87 27.47 9.65
C VAL A 64 1.37 27.60 8.20
N SER A 65 2.03 28.70 7.89
CA SER A 65 2.59 28.94 6.55
C SER A 65 3.74 27.99 6.24
N GLU A 66 4.60 27.70 7.22
CA GLU A 66 5.68 26.71 7.12
C GLU A 66 5.13 25.30 6.86
N PHE A 67 4.04 24.94 7.52
CA PHE A 67 3.35 23.67 7.30
C PHE A 67 2.82 23.54 5.87
N PHE A 68 2.02 24.51 5.41
CA PHE A 68 1.49 24.49 4.04
C PHE A 68 2.58 24.58 2.98
N HIS A 69 3.67 25.32 3.25
CA HIS A 69 4.84 25.36 2.38
C HIS A 69 5.50 23.98 2.26
N THR A 70 5.59 23.24 3.37
CA THR A 70 6.12 21.86 3.37
C THR A 70 5.22 20.90 2.59
N VAL A 71 3.89 21.01 2.78
CA VAL A 71 2.90 20.22 2.03
C VAL A 71 2.97 20.51 0.53
N ALA A 72 3.26 21.76 0.15
CA ALA A 72 3.47 22.19 -1.22
C ALA A 72 4.86 21.85 -1.78
N SER A 73 5.64 20.98 -1.13
CA SER A 73 6.84 20.41 -1.74
C SER A 73 6.49 19.19 -2.61
N PRO A 74 7.12 19.01 -3.79
CA PRO A 74 6.81 17.90 -4.71
C PRO A 74 6.86 16.52 -4.05
N ALA A 75 7.89 16.28 -3.24
CA ALA A 75 8.09 15.01 -2.55
C ALA A 75 6.97 14.73 -1.54
N VAL A 76 6.59 15.73 -0.73
CA VAL A 76 5.57 15.56 0.30
C VAL A 76 4.19 15.45 -0.32
N ALA A 77 3.84 16.31 -1.28
CA ALA A 77 2.56 16.26 -2.00
C ALA A 77 2.37 14.88 -2.67
N TYR A 78 3.41 14.36 -3.31
CA TYR A 78 3.40 13.04 -3.94
C TYR A 78 3.22 11.89 -2.94
N LEU A 79 4.01 11.86 -1.86
CA LEU A 79 3.88 10.79 -0.86
C LEU A 79 2.52 10.84 -0.14
N LEU A 80 2.03 12.03 0.19
CA LEU A 80 0.69 12.22 0.76
C LEU A 80 -0.40 11.74 -0.21
N LEU A 81 -0.23 11.91 -1.52
CA LEU A 81 -1.17 11.39 -2.53
C LEU A 81 -1.25 9.87 -2.43
N LEU A 82 -0.08 9.21 -2.52
CA LEU A 82 0.01 7.76 -2.55
C LEU A 82 -0.47 7.13 -1.25
N ILE A 83 -0.09 7.70 -0.11
CA ILE A 83 -0.53 7.25 1.21
C ILE A 83 -2.04 7.50 1.36
N GLY A 84 -2.52 8.70 1.01
CA GLY A 84 -3.93 9.05 1.10
C GLY A 84 -4.81 8.11 0.30
N MET A 85 -4.49 7.91 -0.98
CA MET A 85 -5.22 6.99 -1.85
C MET A 85 -5.11 5.53 -1.37
N GLY A 86 -3.93 5.10 -0.92
CA GLY A 86 -3.72 3.75 -0.39
C GLY A 86 -4.54 3.47 0.88
N LEU A 87 -4.60 4.42 1.81
CA LEU A 87 -5.40 4.32 3.03
C LEU A 87 -6.91 4.36 2.76
N LEU A 88 -7.34 5.15 1.78
CA LEU A 88 -8.73 5.14 1.32
C LEU A 88 -9.13 3.77 0.76
N VAL A 89 -8.31 3.20 -0.13
CA VAL A 89 -8.50 1.84 -0.64
C VAL A 89 -8.49 0.82 0.51
N PHE A 90 -7.58 0.98 1.46
CA PHE A 90 -7.49 0.11 2.63
C PHE A 90 -8.76 0.10 3.49
N GLU A 91 -9.30 1.27 3.83
CA GLU A 91 -10.52 1.36 4.64
C GLU A 91 -11.72 0.73 3.93
N LEU A 92 -11.84 0.95 2.61
CA LEU A 92 -12.92 0.39 1.80
C LEU A 92 -12.95 -1.15 1.82
N PHE A 93 -11.79 -1.81 1.85
CA PHE A 93 -11.72 -3.28 1.83
C PHE A 93 -11.60 -3.95 3.19
N THR A 94 -11.10 -3.24 4.20
CA THR A 94 -10.89 -3.82 5.53
C THR A 94 -12.12 -3.65 6.43
N ALA A 95 -13.06 -2.75 6.07
CA ALA A 95 -14.26 -2.42 6.87
C ALA A 95 -13.88 -2.22 8.35
N GLY A 96 -13.01 -1.23 8.57
CA GLY A 96 -12.48 -0.87 9.88
C GLY A 96 -13.37 0.12 10.63
N VAL A 97 -12.84 0.69 11.69
CA VAL A 97 -13.50 1.74 12.50
C VAL A 97 -13.51 3.10 11.78
N GLY A 98 -12.91 3.20 10.60
CA GLY A 98 -12.78 4.47 9.85
C GLY A 98 -11.47 5.23 10.11
N VAL A 99 -10.59 4.75 10.99
CA VAL A 99 -9.35 5.47 11.37
C VAL A 99 -8.43 5.67 10.16
N ALA A 100 -8.24 4.62 9.36
CA ALA A 100 -7.40 4.72 8.17
C ALA A 100 -8.08 5.58 7.10
N GLY A 101 -9.41 5.50 6.98
CA GLY A 101 -10.19 6.38 6.10
C GLY A 101 -10.01 7.86 6.43
N VAL A 102 -10.08 8.25 7.71
CA VAL A 102 -9.90 9.65 8.14
C VAL A 102 -8.46 10.13 7.89
N LEU A 103 -7.45 9.32 8.24
CA LEU A 103 -6.05 9.65 7.96
C LEU A 103 -5.78 9.75 6.46
N GLY A 104 -6.35 8.83 5.69
CA GLY A 104 -6.26 8.79 4.23
C GLY A 104 -6.90 10.02 3.58
N ALA A 105 -8.10 10.38 4.00
CA ALA A 105 -8.79 11.59 3.55
C ALA A 105 -7.99 12.86 3.89
N GLY A 106 -7.43 12.96 5.10
CA GLY A 106 -6.56 14.06 5.49
C GLY A 106 -5.32 14.17 4.58
N CYS A 107 -4.60 13.06 4.38
CA CYS A 107 -3.43 13.04 3.49
C CYS A 107 -3.81 13.41 2.05
N PHE A 108 -4.93 12.88 1.54
CA PHE A 108 -5.41 13.17 0.20
C PHE A 108 -5.79 14.65 0.01
N LEU A 109 -6.46 15.27 0.99
CA LEU A 109 -6.80 16.69 0.97
C LEU A 109 -5.55 17.58 0.97
N LEU A 110 -4.58 17.27 1.84
CA LEU A 110 -3.31 18.01 1.88
C LEU A 110 -2.52 17.84 0.59
N SER A 111 -2.47 16.62 0.03
CA SER A 111 -1.85 16.37 -1.25
C SER A 111 -2.50 17.18 -2.36
N THR A 112 -3.84 17.22 -2.40
CA THR A 112 -4.60 18.01 -3.38
C THR A 112 -4.25 19.50 -3.30
N TYR A 113 -4.09 20.05 -2.10
CA TYR A 113 -3.56 21.41 -1.93
C TYR A 113 -2.17 21.56 -2.55
N GLY A 114 -1.23 20.66 -2.24
CA GLY A 114 0.12 20.68 -2.80
C GLY A 114 0.13 20.58 -4.33
N LEU A 115 -0.67 19.68 -4.91
CA LEU A 115 -0.83 19.53 -6.36
C LEU A 115 -1.45 20.77 -7.03
N GLY A 116 -2.33 21.50 -6.32
CA GLY A 116 -2.90 22.74 -6.83
C GLY A 116 -1.91 23.91 -6.85
N VAL A 117 -0.89 23.88 -5.99
CA VAL A 117 0.19 24.89 -5.95
C VAL A 117 1.32 24.55 -6.93
N LEU A 118 1.59 23.27 -7.14
CA LEU A 118 2.67 22.78 -7.98
C LEU A 118 2.27 22.76 -9.47
N PRO A 119 3.24 22.80 -10.41
CA PRO A 119 2.98 22.63 -11.83
C PRO A 119 2.64 21.16 -12.16
N THR A 120 1.47 20.71 -11.72
CA THR A 120 1.01 19.31 -11.88
C THR A 120 0.45 19.06 -13.27
N ARG A 121 0.90 17.97 -13.90
CA ARG A 121 0.32 17.45 -15.14
C ARG A 121 -0.92 16.62 -14.80
N TRP A 122 -2.10 17.15 -15.11
CA TRP A 122 -3.39 16.52 -14.79
C TRP A 122 -3.57 15.10 -15.35
N TRP A 123 -2.99 14.81 -16.52
CA TRP A 123 -3.01 13.45 -17.08
C TRP A 123 -2.15 12.48 -16.27
N GLY A 124 -1.05 12.94 -15.67
CA GLY A 124 -0.22 12.13 -14.76
C GLY A 124 -0.98 11.80 -13.48
N LEU A 125 -1.71 12.79 -12.92
CA LEU A 125 -2.63 12.55 -11.81
C LEU A 125 -3.73 11.53 -12.18
N ALA A 126 -4.31 11.64 -13.38
CA ALA A 126 -5.32 10.69 -13.85
C ALA A 126 -4.77 9.26 -13.94
N LEU A 127 -3.52 9.07 -14.37
CA LEU A 127 -2.85 7.76 -14.35
C LEU A 127 -2.69 7.23 -12.93
N LEU A 128 -2.35 8.06 -11.95
CA LEU A 128 -2.30 7.65 -10.54
C LEU A 128 -3.68 7.22 -10.03
N VAL A 129 -4.74 7.95 -10.39
CA VAL A 129 -6.12 7.54 -10.07
C VAL A 129 -6.44 6.17 -10.67
N VAL A 130 -6.14 5.96 -11.96
CA VAL A 130 -6.30 4.67 -12.63
C VAL A 130 -5.48 3.57 -11.94
N ALA A 131 -4.29 3.88 -11.44
CA ALA A 131 -3.46 2.93 -10.70
C ALA A 131 -4.17 2.37 -9.47
N PHE A 132 -4.70 3.25 -8.61
CA PHE A 132 -5.42 2.83 -7.41
C PHE A 132 -6.76 2.16 -7.71
N LEU A 133 -7.46 2.57 -8.76
CA LEU A 133 -8.66 1.86 -9.23
C LEU A 133 -8.31 0.44 -9.70
N GLY A 134 -7.23 0.27 -10.47
CA GLY A 134 -6.75 -1.03 -10.92
C GLY A 134 -6.39 -1.94 -9.75
N TYR A 135 -5.66 -1.43 -8.76
CA TYR A 135 -5.39 -2.17 -7.53
C TYR A 135 -6.68 -2.54 -6.79
N ALA A 136 -7.62 -1.60 -6.62
CA ALA A 136 -8.89 -1.85 -5.94
C ALA A 136 -9.74 -2.94 -6.61
N ILE A 137 -9.69 -3.08 -7.94
CA ILE A 137 -10.40 -4.14 -8.68
C ILE A 137 -9.83 -5.52 -8.32
N ASP A 138 -8.51 -5.70 -8.40
CA ASP A 138 -7.91 -7.01 -8.12
C ASP A 138 -7.94 -7.37 -6.62
N ILE A 139 -7.86 -6.38 -5.72
CA ILE A 139 -7.96 -6.60 -4.26
C ILE A 139 -9.29 -7.28 -3.89
N GLN A 140 -10.41 -6.91 -4.53
CA GLN A 140 -11.73 -7.57 -4.32
C GLN A 140 -11.68 -9.07 -4.57
N THR A 141 -10.87 -9.48 -5.53
CA THR A 141 -10.73 -10.87 -5.95
C THR A 141 -9.67 -11.64 -5.15
N GLY A 142 -9.01 -10.97 -4.19
CA GLY A 142 -8.04 -11.53 -3.25
C GLY A 142 -6.71 -11.98 -3.86
N VAL A 143 -6.49 -11.77 -5.16
CA VAL A 143 -5.30 -12.20 -5.89
C VAL A 143 -4.94 -11.17 -6.97
N PRO A 144 -3.67 -10.71 -7.05
CA PRO A 144 -3.18 -9.88 -8.15
C PRO A 144 -3.34 -10.54 -9.52
N ARG A 145 -3.89 -9.81 -10.50
CA ARG A 145 -4.11 -10.25 -11.88
C ARG A 145 -3.77 -9.09 -12.85
N ALA A 146 -4.48 -9.02 -13.97
CA ALA A 146 -4.23 -8.06 -15.04
C ALA A 146 -4.38 -6.59 -14.57
N TRP A 147 -5.33 -6.27 -13.70
CA TRP A 147 -5.55 -4.90 -13.24
C TRP A 147 -4.42 -4.40 -12.33
N THR A 148 -3.77 -5.28 -11.57
CA THR A 148 -2.57 -4.96 -10.78
C THR A 148 -1.41 -4.60 -11.69
N VAL A 149 -1.23 -5.32 -12.81
CA VAL A 149 -0.18 -5.00 -13.81
C VAL A 149 -0.46 -3.65 -14.45
N ILE A 150 -1.69 -3.44 -14.95
CA ILE A 150 -2.11 -2.16 -15.54
C ILE A 150 -1.94 -1.03 -14.52
N GLY A 151 -2.35 -1.25 -13.28
CA GLY A 151 -2.24 -0.27 -12.21
C GLY A 151 -0.79 0.04 -11.85
N THR A 152 0.09 -0.95 -11.87
CA THR A 152 1.53 -0.73 -11.61
C THR A 152 2.20 0.06 -12.74
N ILE A 153 1.85 -0.21 -14.00
CA ILE A 153 2.33 0.58 -15.13
C ILE A 153 1.83 2.02 -15.02
N ALA A 154 0.55 2.21 -14.71
CA ALA A 154 -0.06 3.52 -14.51
C ALA A 154 0.55 4.27 -13.32
N LEU A 155 0.89 3.57 -12.23
CA LEU A 155 1.61 4.12 -11.08
C LEU A 155 2.97 4.65 -11.51
N VAL A 156 3.77 3.84 -12.20
CA VAL A 156 5.12 4.24 -12.66
C VAL A 156 5.05 5.45 -13.58
N LEU A 157 4.20 5.41 -14.60
CA LEU A 157 4.06 6.51 -15.55
C LEU A 157 3.49 7.76 -14.89
N GLY A 158 2.44 7.62 -14.08
CA GLY A 158 1.85 8.72 -13.33
C GLY A 158 2.87 9.40 -12.42
N SER A 159 3.66 8.63 -11.67
CA SER A 159 4.70 9.13 -10.78
C SER A 159 5.84 9.85 -11.52
N LEU A 160 6.30 9.30 -12.65
CA LEU A 160 7.39 9.90 -13.43
C LEU A 160 6.99 11.22 -14.08
N PHE A 161 5.73 11.36 -14.47
CA PHE A 161 5.27 12.53 -15.23
C PHE A 161 4.39 13.50 -14.43
N LEU A 162 4.19 13.28 -13.12
CA LEU A 162 3.25 14.03 -12.30
C LEU A 162 3.52 15.55 -12.28
N PHE A 163 4.78 15.96 -12.21
CA PHE A 163 5.17 17.37 -12.15
C PHE A 163 5.93 17.81 -13.40
N ASP A 164 5.73 19.07 -13.77
CA ASP A 164 6.46 19.74 -14.83
C ASP A 164 7.57 20.63 -14.28
N GLY A 165 8.78 20.54 -14.84
CA GLY A 165 9.92 21.38 -14.43
C GLY A 165 10.36 21.27 -12.96
N THR A 166 9.75 20.40 -12.16
CA THR A 166 9.99 20.30 -10.71
C THR A 166 10.38 18.89 -10.31
N PRO A 167 11.69 18.57 -10.24
CA PRO A 167 12.15 17.21 -10.02
C PRO A 167 11.85 16.72 -8.61
N ILE A 168 11.38 15.47 -8.50
CA ILE A 168 11.31 14.74 -7.24
C ILE A 168 12.64 14.00 -7.04
N SER A 169 13.13 13.92 -5.81
CA SER A 169 14.27 13.06 -5.48
C SER A 169 14.02 11.62 -5.93
N TRP A 170 14.99 11.01 -6.61
CA TRP A 170 14.88 9.63 -7.12
C TRP A 170 14.61 8.63 -5.99
N ILE A 171 15.10 8.91 -4.77
CA ILE A 171 14.86 8.09 -3.58
C ILE A 171 13.37 8.14 -3.22
N THR A 172 12.80 9.33 -3.10
CA THR A 172 11.37 9.53 -2.80
C THR A 172 10.50 8.87 -3.87
N LEU A 173 10.86 9.04 -5.14
CA LEU A 173 10.13 8.46 -6.26
C LEU A 173 10.18 6.93 -6.22
N LEU A 174 11.36 6.35 -6.01
CA LEU A 174 11.55 4.90 -5.87
C LEU A 174 10.76 4.33 -4.68
N PHE A 175 10.89 4.93 -3.49
CA PHE A 175 10.16 4.48 -2.30
C PHE A 175 8.64 4.62 -2.47
N GLY A 176 8.18 5.70 -3.11
CA GLY A 176 6.75 5.86 -3.42
C GLY A 176 6.26 4.76 -4.36
N ILE A 177 6.94 4.53 -5.49
CA ILE A 177 6.52 3.52 -6.47
C ILE A 177 6.60 2.12 -5.88
N VAL A 178 7.76 1.72 -5.37
CA VAL A 178 7.98 0.35 -4.87
C VAL A 178 7.15 0.10 -3.62
N GLY A 179 7.10 1.06 -2.70
CA GLY A 179 6.30 0.98 -1.48
C GLY A 179 4.82 0.81 -1.79
N THR A 180 4.25 1.64 -2.67
CA THR A 180 2.84 1.52 -3.07
C THR A 180 2.59 0.22 -3.84
N ALA A 181 3.45 -0.15 -4.79
CA ALA A 181 3.28 -1.40 -5.55
C ALA A 181 3.27 -2.62 -4.63
N VAL A 182 4.22 -2.73 -3.69
CA VAL A 182 4.29 -3.82 -2.72
C VAL A 182 3.10 -3.79 -1.76
N ALA A 183 2.76 -2.62 -1.22
CA ALA A 183 1.62 -2.47 -0.31
C ALA A 183 0.31 -2.90 -0.98
N MET A 184 0.06 -2.48 -2.22
CA MET A 184 -1.19 -2.76 -2.93
C MET A 184 -1.26 -4.17 -3.51
N SER A 185 -0.14 -4.72 -4.01
CA SER A 185 -0.13 -6.06 -4.64
C SER A 185 0.00 -7.21 -3.64
N ALA A 186 0.74 -7.03 -2.55
CA ALA A 186 1.00 -8.08 -1.57
C ALA A 186 0.35 -7.78 -0.21
N GLY A 187 0.57 -6.57 0.34
CA GLY A 187 0.10 -6.21 1.67
C GLY A 187 -1.42 -6.22 1.79
N MET A 188 -2.10 -5.56 0.86
CA MET A 188 -3.55 -5.40 0.84
C MET A 188 -4.31 -6.74 0.71
N PRO A 189 -4.03 -7.61 -0.28
CA PRO A 189 -4.68 -8.91 -0.36
C PRO A 189 -4.45 -9.80 0.86
N ALA A 190 -3.27 -9.72 1.48
CA ALA A 190 -2.97 -10.47 2.69
C ALA A 190 -3.85 -10.02 3.87
N MET A 191 -3.98 -8.72 4.11
CA MET A 191 -4.83 -8.18 5.18
C MET A 191 -6.32 -8.45 4.98
N VAL A 192 -6.81 -8.34 3.75
CA VAL A 192 -8.21 -8.66 3.44
C VAL A 192 -8.47 -10.15 3.72
N ARG A 193 -7.54 -11.02 3.33
CA ARG A 193 -7.65 -12.46 3.56
C ARG A 193 -7.65 -12.83 5.04
N THR A 194 -6.84 -12.18 5.87
CA THR A 194 -6.81 -12.48 7.33
C THR A 194 -8.07 -12.00 8.04
N ARG A 195 -8.69 -10.90 7.58
CA ARG A 195 -9.97 -10.42 8.15
C ARG A 195 -11.14 -11.35 7.81
N PHE A 196 -11.18 -11.87 6.58
CA PHE A 196 -12.28 -12.70 6.10
C PHE A 196 -11.98 -14.21 6.13
N SER A 197 -10.82 -14.63 6.63
CA SER A 197 -10.58 -16.05 6.88
C SER A 197 -11.50 -16.49 8.01
N THR A 198 -12.42 -17.41 7.72
CA THR A 198 -13.25 -18.07 8.73
C THR A 198 -12.32 -18.64 9.80
N PRO A 199 -12.35 -18.12 11.03
CA PRO A 199 -11.59 -18.71 12.11
C PRO A 199 -12.12 -20.13 12.32
N THR A 200 -11.25 -21.14 12.26
CA THR A 200 -11.53 -22.50 12.78
C THR A 200 -11.64 -22.50 14.32
N ILE A 201 -11.49 -21.33 14.95
CA ILE A 201 -11.50 -21.10 16.39
C ILE A 201 -12.86 -21.50 16.98
N GLY A 202 -12.81 -22.32 18.03
CA GLY A 202 -13.97 -22.80 18.75
C GLY A 202 -14.42 -24.21 18.34
N ARG A 203 -13.58 -24.97 17.63
CA ARG A 203 -13.79 -26.40 17.35
C ARG A 203 -12.80 -27.30 18.06
N GLU A 204 -11.83 -26.74 18.78
CA GLU A 204 -10.83 -27.49 19.54
C GLU A 204 -11.48 -28.39 20.60
N TRP A 205 -12.66 -28.01 21.11
CA TRP A 205 -13.46 -28.85 22.00
C TRP A 205 -13.91 -30.17 21.37
N MET A 206 -13.93 -30.26 20.03
CA MET A 206 -14.26 -31.50 19.33
C MET A 206 -13.11 -32.52 19.43
N ILE A 207 -11.87 -32.09 19.68
CA ILE A 207 -10.74 -33.00 19.84
C ILE A 207 -10.90 -33.74 21.17
N GLY A 208 -10.90 -35.08 21.10
CA GLY A 208 -11.16 -35.97 22.24
C GLY A 208 -12.63 -36.34 22.43
N GLU A 209 -13.56 -35.70 21.71
CA GLU A 209 -14.98 -36.09 21.73
C GLU A 209 -15.19 -37.44 21.03
N MET A 210 -16.21 -38.14 21.52
CA MET A 210 -16.65 -39.42 21.00
C MET A 210 -17.76 -39.21 19.97
N GLY A 211 -17.81 -40.10 19.00
CA GLY A 211 -18.83 -40.10 17.97
C GLY A 211 -19.04 -41.49 17.38
N GLU A 212 -19.87 -41.55 16.35
CA GLU A 212 -20.17 -42.79 15.63
C GLU A 212 -20.00 -42.60 14.13
N ALA A 213 -19.52 -43.63 13.44
CA ALA A 213 -19.43 -43.64 11.98
C ALA A 213 -20.83 -43.74 11.36
N VAL A 214 -21.24 -42.76 10.56
CA VAL A 214 -22.52 -42.79 9.82
C VAL A 214 -22.39 -43.66 8.57
N GLU A 215 -21.21 -43.60 7.93
CA GLU A 215 -20.83 -44.41 6.77
C GLU A 215 -19.53 -45.16 7.08
N ALA A 216 -19.18 -46.17 6.28
CA ALA A 216 -17.90 -46.86 6.46
C ALA A 216 -16.75 -45.92 6.05
N LEU A 217 -15.81 -45.63 6.96
CA LEU A 217 -14.66 -44.77 6.68
C LEU A 217 -13.50 -45.61 6.14
N GLY A 218 -13.05 -45.31 4.92
CA GLY A 218 -11.89 -45.99 4.31
C GLY A 218 -11.34 -45.29 3.06
N PRO A 219 -10.54 -44.21 3.18
CA PRO A 219 -10.17 -43.50 4.40
C PRO A 219 -11.16 -42.38 4.77
N ASN A 220 -12.00 -41.95 3.84
CA ASN A 220 -12.94 -40.85 4.01
C ASN A 220 -14.35 -41.36 4.28
N GLY A 221 -15.15 -40.60 5.02
CA GLY A 221 -16.55 -40.88 5.26
C GLY A 221 -17.19 -39.77 6.09
N THR A 222 -18.32 -40.07 6.71
CA THR A 222 -19.02 -39.16 7.62
C THR A 222 -19.21 -39.77 9.00
N VAL A 223 -19.11 -38.94 10.03
CA VAL A 223 -19.27 -39.32 11.45
C VAL A 223 -20.26 -38.39 12.12
N THR A 224 -20.94 -38.87 13.15
CA THR A 224 -21.78 -38.05 14.03
C THR A 224 -21.03 -37.76 15.32
N VAL A 225 -20.89 -36.48 15.67
CA VAL A 225 -20.32 -36.01 16.94
C VAL A 225 -21.32 -35.02 17.54
N ARG A 226 -21.84 -35.30 18.76
CA ARG A 226 -22.93 -34.55 19.41
C ARG A 226 -24.12 -34.26 18.48
N ASP A 227 -24.66 -35.31 17.85
CA ASP A 227 -25.81 -35.25 16.94
C ASP A 227 -25.61 -34.41 15.66
N ALA A 228 -24.38 -33.97 15.37
CA ALA A 228 -24.02 -33.28 14.15
C ALA A 228 -23.17 -34.17 13.24
N VAL A 229 -23.51 -34.20 11.95
CA VAL A 229 -22.78 -34.96 10.93
C VAL A 229 -21.60 -34.15 10.41
N TRP A 230 -20.42 -34.74 10.44
CA TRP A 230 -19.16 -34.16 10.00
C TRP A 230 -18.46 -35.04 8.98
N ARG A 231 -17.70 -34.41 8.08
CA ARG A 231 -16.77 -35.13 7.21
C ARG A 231 -15.58 -35.58 8.03
N ALA A 232 -15.18 -36.82 7.88
CA ALA A 232 -14.06 -37.38 8.63
C ALA A 232 -13.16 -38.26 7.75
N ARG A 233 -11.90 -38.30 8.15
CA ARG A 233 -10.88 -39.18 7.57
C ARG A 233 -10.21 -39.99 8.67
N THR A 234 -9.90 -41.24 8.37
CA THR A 234 -9.07 -42.08 9.24
C THR A 234 -7.64 -42.16 8.69
N ASN A 235 -6.65 -42.11 9.58
CA ASN A 235 -5.22 -42.23 9.23
C ASN A 235 -4.80 -43.70 9.05
N ARG A 236 -5.61 -44.66 9.53
CA ARG A 236 -5.31 -46.10 9.43
C ARG A 236 -5.83 -46.71 8.13
N ALA A 237 -5.12 -47.75 7.66
CA ALA A 237 -5.53 -48.59 6.54
C ALA A 237 -6.71 -49.54 6.89
N THR A 238 -7.05 -49.68 8.17
CA THR A 238 -8.18 -50.49 8.63
C THR A 238 -9.47 -49.67 8.54
N PRO A 239 -10.45 -50.04 7.69
CA PRO A 239 -11.70 -49.30 7.58
C PRO A 239 -12.50 -49.35 8.87
N ILE A 240 -13.13 -48.22 9.24
CA ILE A 240 -14.04 -48.15 10.38
C ILE A 240 -15.44 -48.45 9.84
N PRO A 241 -16.12 -49.53 10.31
CA PRO A 241 -17.44 -49.90 9.82
C PRO A 241 -18.51 -48.93 10.32
N VAL A 242 -19.66 -48.92 9.64
CA VAL A 242 -20.84 -48.13 10.01
C VAL A 242 -21.26 -48.45 11.45
N GLY A 243 -21.60 -47.42 12.23
CA GLY A 243 -22.03 -47.50 13.62
C GLY A 243 -20.91 -47.77 14.63
N ALA A 244 -19.65 -47.85 14.19
CA ALA A 244 -18.54 -48.06 15.12
C ALA A 244 -18.21 -46.77 15.89
N PRO A 245 -17.85 -46.89 17.19
CA PRO A 245 -17.45 -45.76 17.99
C PRO A 245 -16.09 -45.22 17.54
N ILE A 246 -15.99 -43.91 17.42
CA ILE A 246 -14.79 -43.18 17.03
C ILE A 246 -14.44 -42.11 18.06
N ARG A 247 -13.16 -41.73 18.09
CA ARG A 247 -12.64 -40.58 18.83
C ARG A 247 -12.00 -39.61 17.85
N VAL A 248 -12.33 -38.34 17.98
CA VAL A 248 -11.70 -37.27 17.19
C VAL A 248 -10.29 -37.01 17.73
N VAL A 249 -9.27 -37.14 16.89
CA VAL A 249 -7.86 -36.92 17.24
C VAL A 249 -7.31 -35.61 16.68
N GLY A 250 -7.96 -35.04 15.67
CA GLY A 250 -7.50 -33.80 15.02
C GLY A 250 -8.57 -33.17 14.14
N ILE A 251 -8.30 -31.95 13.69
CA ILE A 251 -9.18 -31.18 12.80
C ILE A 251 -8.31 -30.58 11.69
N GLU A 252 -8.63 -30.93 10.45
CA GLU A 252 -7.95 -30.43 9.26
C GLU A 252 -8.96 -29.69 8.36
N GLY A 253 -9.06 -28.37 8.55
CA GLY A 253 -10.01 -27.52 7.83
C GLY A 253 -11.47 -27.87 8.13
N LEU A 254 -12.12 -28.58 7.21
CA LEU A 254 -13.52 -29.05 7.33
C LEU A 254 -13.62 -30.56 7.60
N TRP A 255 -12.48 -31.24 7.78
CA TRP A 255 -12.41 -32.68 8.05
C TRP A 255 -12.01 -32.94 9.50
N LEU A 256 -12.66 -33.90 10.13
CA LEU A 256 -12.23 -34.47 11.40
C LEU A 256 -11.28 -35.63 11.13
N GLU A 257 -10.15 -35.66 11.83
CA GLU A 257 -9.30 -36.85 11.88
C GLU A 257 -9.79 -37.72 13.03
N VAL A 258 -10.09 -38.99 12.73
CA VAL A 258 -10.73 -39.90 13.69
C VAL A 258 -10.03 -41.25 13.78
N GLU A 259 -10.04 -41.82 14.98
CA GLU A 259 -9.54 -43.16 15.28
C GLU A 259 -10.63 -44.01 15.97
N PRO A 260 -10.63 -45.34 15.80
CA PRO A 260 -11.56 -46.22 16.51
C PRO A 260 -11.29 -46.22 18.03
N GLU A 261 -12.35 -46.28 18.83
CA GLU A 261 -12.27 -46.22 20.30
C GLU A 261 -11.51 -47.39 20.93
N GLU A 262 -11.86 -48.62 20.54
CA GLU A 262 -11.21 -49.83 21.02
C GLU A 262 -10.32 -50.43 19.93
N GLY A 263 -9.04 -50.60 20.25
CA GLY A 263 -8.22 -51.68 19.74
C GLY A 263 -8.17 -51.85 18.21
N GLY A 264 -7.80 -50.81 17.46
CA GLY A 264 -7.43 -50.98 16.05
C GLY A 264 -6.08 -51.70 15.84
N ALA A 265 -5.69 -52.62 16.72
CA ALA A 265 -4.65 -53.62 16.50
C ALA A 265 -5.30 -54.93 16.05
N ARG A 266 -6.10 -54.87 14.97
CA ARG A 266 -6.29 -56.03 14.10
C ARG A 266 -5.55 -55.71 12.82
N ASP A 267 -4.32 -56.19 12.76
CA ASP A 267 -3.51 -56.17 11.55
C ASP A 267 -4.23 -56.99 10.48
N HIS A 268 -4.95 -56.31 9.58
CA HIS A 268 -5.65 -56.95 8.47
C HIS A 268 -4.70 -57.37 7.35
N ARG A 269 -3.38 -57.15 7.50
CA ARG A 269 -2.37 -57.46 6.49
C ARG A 269 -2.13 -58.95 6.28
N GLU A 270 -2.63 -59.82 7.16
CA GLU A 270 -2.44 -61.28 7.04
C GLU A 270 -3.58 -62.05 6.35
N ARG A 271 -4.71 -61.42 5.99
CA ARG A 271 -5.84 -62.18 5.43
C ARG A 271 -5.71 -62.61 3.96
N SER A 272 -4.61 -62.28 3.27
CA SER A 272 -4.41 -62.68 1.85
C SER A 272 -3.46 -63.85 1.61
N LYS A 273 -2.96 -64.55 2.65
CA LYS A 273 -2.03 -65.68 2.48
C LYS A 273 -2.59 -67.08 2.73
N ASN A 274 -3.89 -67.25 2.96
CA ASN A 274 -4.49 -68.58 3.05
C ASN A 274 -5.85 -68.62 2.35
N THR A 275 -5.83 -68.67 1.02
CA THR A 275 -6.82 -69.39 0.22
C THR A 275 -6.13 -69.81 -1.08
N GLN A 276 -5.89 -71.12 -1.17
CA GLN A 276 -5.31 -71.93 -2.26
C GLN A 276 -3.80 -71.97 -2.39
#